data_AF-A0A6B9Z8Y5-F1
#
_entry.id   AF-A0A6B9Z8Y5-F1
#
_cell.length_a   1.000
_cell.length_b   1.000
_cell.length_c   1.000
_cell.angle_alpha   90.00
_cell.angle_beta   90.00
_cell.angle_gamma   90.00
#
_symmetry.space_group_name_H-M   'P 1'
#
loop_
_entity.id
_entity.type
_entity.pdbx_description
1 polymer ?
#
loop_
_entity_poly.entity_id
_entity_poly.type
_entity_poly.pdbx_seq_one_letter_code
_entity_poly.pdbx_strand_id
1 'polypeptide(L)'
;MKTEDIIQELAQTGRISRETIQEVNDDTDLRIEMIHYFNQHQNRPFVLELLRTLSELRKDPDEDISGASLMLACYLLGKHQQVEDCMRVWEAKRIDFDTYCYVDGQLIPFAGIQETIAYLKTQTGEEAGRALQYLEGGDYDNLDTYYGEIPWFVNQ
;
A
#
# COMPACT_ATOMS: atom_id res chain seq x y z
N MET A 1 -14.47 -4.46 -13.93
CA MET A 1 -13.69 -3.34 -14.51
C MET A 1 -12.26 -3.82 -14.78
N LYS A 2 -11.42 -3.12 -15.55
CA LYS A 2 -9.98 -3.43 -15.66
C LYS A 2 -9.11 -2.35 -15.04
N THR A 3 -7.91 -2.70 -14.58
CA THR A 3 -6.92 -1.75 -14.04
C THR A 3 -6.64 -0.59 -15.00
N GLU A 4 -6.55 -0.86 -16.30
CA GLU A 4 -6.33 0.18 -17.31
C GLU A 4 -7.47 1.20 -17.39
N ASP A 5 -8.72 0.78 -17.18
CA ASP A 5 -9.88 1.67 -17.18
C ASP A 5 -9.79 2.64 -16.00
N ILE A 6 -9.38 2.15 -14.83
CA ILE A 6 -9.22 2.94 -13.60
C ILE A 6 -8.03 3.91 -13.71
N ILE A 7 -6.93 3.48 -14.34
CA ILE A 7 -5.80 4.36 -14.64
C ILE A 7 -6.23 5.49 -15.59
N GLN A 8 -7.05 5.17 -16.61
CA GLN A 8 -7.57 6.17 -17.53
C GLN A 8 -8.53 7.14 -16.83
N GLU A 9 -9.37 6.66 -15.91
CA GLU A 9 -10.23 7.49 -15.07
C GLU A 9 -9.40 8.54 -14.31
N LEU A 10 -8.33 8.11 -13.64
CA LEU A 10 -7.42 9.02 -12.94
C LEU A 10 -6.80 10.04 -13.91
N ALA A 11 -6.33 9.60 -15.08
CA ALA A 11 -5.71 10.48 -16.06
C ALA A 11 -6.68 11.54 -16.60
N GLN A 12 -7.97 11.21 -16.72
CA GLN A 12 -9.00 12.10 -17.26
C GLN A 12 -9.58 13.04 -16.20
N THR A 13 -9.79 12.56 -14.97
CA THR A 13 -10.53 13.29 -13.94
C THR A 13 -9.63 13.86 -12.84
N GLY A 14 -8.37 13.42 -12.77
CA GLY A 14 -7.42 13.79 -11.73
C GLY A 14 -7.68 13.13 -10.37
N ARG A 15 -8.62 12.18 -10.28
CA ARG A 15 -8.96 11.44 -9.06
C ARG A 15 -9.49 10.04 -9.40
N ILE A 16 -9.54 9.16 -8.40
CA ILE A 16 -10.24 7.87 -8.49
C ILE A 16 -11.60 8.06 -7.81
N SER A 17 -12.70 7.71 -8.49
CA SER A 17 -14.04 7.87 -7.93
C SER A 17 -14.29 6.92 -6.75
N ARG A 18 -15.26 7.27 -5.91
CA ARG A 18 -15.69 6.43 -4.78
C ARG A 18 -16.26 5.08 -5.25
N GLU A 19 -16.96 5.06 -6.39
CA GLU A 19 -17.47 3.82 -6.99
C GLU A 19 -16.32 2.88 -7.35
N THR A 20 -15.29 3.40 -8.02
CA THR A 20 -14.11 2.62 -8.35
C THR A 20 -13.34 2.15 -7.12
N ILE A 21 -13.25 2.97 -6.07
CA ILE A 21 -12.65 2.53 -4.80
C ILE A 21 -13.45 1.39 -4.17
N GLN A 22 -14.78 1.47 -4.19
CA GLN A 22 -15.63 0.41 -3.67
C GLN A 22 -15.45 -0.88 -4.46
N GLU A 23 -15.34 -0.80 -5.78
CA GLU A 23 -15.01 -1.97 -6.60
C GLU A 23 -13.65 -2.58 -6.22
N VAL A 24 -12.59 -1.76 -6.07
CA VAL A 24 -11.28 -2.26 -5.61
C VAL A 24 -11.36 -2.89 -4.22
N ASN A 25 -12.23 -2.38 -3.35
CA ASN A 25 -12.43 -2.90 -2.00
C ASN A 25 -13.11 -4.28 -2.00
N ASP A 26 -14.11 -4.47 -2.86
CA ASP A 26 -15.02 -5.61 -2.79
C ASP A 26 -14.69 -6.71 -3.82
N ASP A 27 -14.10 -6.35 -4.96
CA ASP A 27 -13.87 -7.26 -6.09
C ASP A 27 -12.48 -7.93 -6.00
N THR A 28 -12.44 -9.17 -5.53
CA THR A 28 -11.23 -10.00 -5.49
C THR A 28 -10.60 -10.21 -6.87
N ASP A 29 -11.40 -10.40 -7.93
CA ASP A 29 -10.88 -10.65 -9.27
C ASP A 29 -10.19 -9.39 -9.81
N LEU A 30 -10.74 -8.21 -9.53
CA LEU A 30 -10.10 -6.94 -9.84
C LEU A 30 -8.77 -6.79 -9.10
N ARG A 31 -8.71 -7.11 -7.80
CA ARG A 31 -7.46 -7.03 -7.02
C ARG A 31 -6.37 -7.96 -7.56
N ILE A 32 -6.74 -9.17 -7.98
CA ILE A 32 -5.83 -10.13 -8.63
C ILE A 32 -5.36 -9.57 -9.98
N GLU A 33 -6.27 -9.01 -10.78
CA GLU A 33 -5.96 -8.39 -12.06
C GLU A 33 -4.99 -7.21 -11.90
N MET A 34 -5.19 -6.35 -10.90
CA MET A 34 -4.27 -5.26 -10.55
C MET A 34 -2.87 -5.78 -10.23
N ILE A 35 -2.74 -6.85 -9.45
CA ILE A 35 -1.43 -7.45 -9.16
C ILE A 35 -0.76 -7.96 -10.42
N HIS A 36 -1.50 -8.64 -11.30
CA HIS A 36 -0.96 -9.10 -12.58
C HIS A 36 -0.51 -7.94 -13.46
N TYR A 37 -1.29 -6.87 -13.52
CA TYR A 37 -0.93 -5.65 -14.25
C TYR A 37 0.36 -5.03 -13.71
N PHE A 38 0.46 -4.79 -12.40
CA PHE A 38 1.62 -4.14 -11.79
C PHE A 38 2.88 -5.02 -11.69
N ASN A 39 2.77 -6.33 -11.94
CA ASN A 39 3.94 -7.18 -12.15
C ASN A 39 4.60 -6.95 -13.51
N GLN A 40 3.90 -6.35 -14.47
CA GLN A 40 4.38 -6.10 -15.85
C GLN A 40 4.51 -4.61 -16.17
N HIS A 41 3.80 -3.77 -15.43
CA HIS A 41 3.70 -2.34 -15.67
C HIS A 41 4.03 -1.54 -14.43
N GLN A 42 4.59 -0.34 -14.62
CA GLN A 42 4.92 0.59 -13.55
C GLN A 42 4.03 1.82 -13.72
N ASN A 43 3.36 2.22 -12.64
CA ASN A 43 2.56 3.44 -12.59
C ASN A 43 2.47 3.97 -11.15
N ARG A 44 3.61 4.44 -10.63
CA ARG A 44 3.72 4.94 -9.26
C ARG A 44 2.72 6.06 -8.93
N PRO A 45 2.48 7.06 -9.80
CA PRO A 45 1.50 8.12 -9.51
C PRO A 45 0.11 7.57 -9.26
N PHE A 46 -0.32 6.57 -10.04
CA PHE A 46 -1.60 5.90 -9.83
C PHE A 46 -1.68 5.24 -8.46
N VAL A 47 -0.67 4.44 -8.09
CA VAL A 47 -0.72 3.69 -6.83
C VAL A 47 -0.63 4.60 -5.61
N LEU A 48 0.14 5.70 -5.71
CA LEU A 48 0.15 6.73 -4.68
C LEU A 48 -1.23 7.35 -4.48
N GLU A 49 -1.94 7.63 -5.57
CA GLU A 49 -3.28 8.20 -5.52
C GLU A 49 -4.31 7.19 -4.98
N LEU A 50 -4.20 5.92 -5.36
CA LEU A 50 -5.01 4.83 -4.82
C LEU A 50 -4.84 4.72 -3.30
N LEU A 51 -3.59 4.64 -2.83
CA LEU A 51 -3.29 4.55 -1.40
C LEU A 51 -3.80 5.78 -0.64
N ARG A 52 -3.60 6.99 -1.20
CA ARG A 52 -4.08 8.24 -0.61
C ARG A 52 -5.61 8.21 -0.46
N THR A 53 -6.33 7.84 -1.53
CA THR A 53 -7.79 7.84 -1.55
C THR A 53 -8.37 6.82 -0.58
N LEU A 54 -7.84 5.59 -0.57
CA LEU A 54 -8.22 4.56 0.40
C LEU A 54 -7.95 5.01 1.85
N SER A 55 -6.79 5.63 2.09
CA SER A 55 -6.40 6.11 3.43
C SER A 55 -7.28 7.26 3.92
N GLU A 56 -7.76 8.11 3.02
CA GLU A 56 -8.69 9.19 3.35
C GLU A 56 -10.08 8.65 3.66
N LEU A 57 -10.60 7.75 2.83
CA LEU A 57 -11.89 7.12 3.06
C LEU A 57 -11.88 6.29 4.35
N ARG A 58 -10.80 5.56 4.66
CA ARG A 58 -10.67 4.81 5.92
C ARG A 58 -10.82 5.68 7.19
N LYS A 59 -10.51 6.97 7.11
CA LYS A 59 -10.66 7.91 8.24
C LYS A 59 -12.10 8.34 8.48
N ASP A 60 -12.98 8.12 7.50
CA ASP A 60 -14.40 8.43 7.59
C ASP A 60 -15.15 7.21 8.18
N PRO A 61 -15.82 7.36 9.34
CA PRO A 61 -16.53 6.25 9.97
C PRO A 61 -17.74 5.72 9.18
N ASP A 62 -18.21 6.46 8.17
CA ASP A 62 -19.31 6.04 7.30
C ASP A 62 -18.82 5.24 6.07
N GLU A 63 -17.49 5.11 5.89
CA GLU A 63 -16.88 4.33 4.81
C GLU A 63 -16.39 2.97 5.32
N ASP A 64 -16.66 1.91 4.56
CA ASP A 64 -16.23 0.55 4.89
C ASP A 64 -14.99 0.15 4.05
N ILE A 65 -13.88 0.82 4.31
CA ILE A 65 -12.60 0.48 3.67
C ILE A 65 -11.95 -0.65 4.44
N SER A 66 -11.79 -1.79 3.79
CA SER A 66 -11.13 -2.97 4.34
C SER A 66 -9.63 -2.74 4.52
N GLY A 67 -9.03 -3.42 5.49
CA GLY A 67 -7.57 -3.44 5.60
C GLY A 67 -6.91 -4.13 4.39
N ALA A 68 -7.63 -5.00 3.68
CA ALA A 68 -7.11 -5.75 2.53
C ALA A 68 -6.88 -4.83 1.32
N SER A 69 -7.77 -3.88 1.07
CA SER A 69 -7.60 -2.88 0.01
C SER A 69 -6.44 -1.91 0.32
N LEU A 70 -6.26 -1.52 1.59
CA LEU A 70 -5.09 -0.75 2.02
C LEU A 70 -3.78 -1.52 1.85
N MET A 71 -3.73 -2.80 2.25
CA MET A 71 -2.55 -3.63 2.05
C MET A 71 -2.24 -3.87 0.58
N LEU A 72 -3.27 -4.05 -0.27
CA LEU A 72 -3.09 -4.10 -1.72
C LEU A 72 -2.40 -2.84 -2.23
N ALA A 73 -2.90 -1.65 -1.90
CA ALA A 73 -2.29 -0.41 -2.34
C ALA A 73 -0.84 -0.26 -1.84
N CYS A 74 -0.56 -0.63 -0.59
CA CYS A 74 0.81 -0.67 -0.06
C CYS A 74 1.71 -1.65 -0.81
N TYR A 75 1.22 -2.85 -1.11
CA TYR A 75 1.95 -3.88 -1.85
C TYR A 75 2.27 -3.43 -3.28
N LEU A 76 1.28 -2.89 -3.99
CA LEU A 76 1.46 -2.33 -5.33
C LEU A 76 2.46 -1.17 -5.31
N LEU A 77 2.48 -0.37 -4.24
CA LEU A 77 3.42 0.74 -4.12
C LEU A 77 4.84 0.18 -3.97
N GLY A 78 5.02 -0.85 -3.14
CA GLY A 78 6.30 -1.53 -2.96
C GLY A 78 6.88 -2.15 -4.23
N LYS A 79 6.05 -2.52 -5.22
CA LYS A 79 6.51 -2.99 -6.54
C LYS A 79 7.30 -1.94 -7.34
N HIS A 80 7.28 -0.67 -6.93
CA HIS A 80 8.03 0.42 -7.56
C HIS A 80 9.41 0.65 -6.93
N GLN A 81 9.71 0.00 -5.80
CA GLN A 81 11.03 -0.01 -5.15
C GLN A 81 11.61 1.40 -4.88
N GLN A 82 10.75 2.38 -4.61
CA GLN A 82 11.16 3.74 -4.21
C GLN A 82 11.17 3.83 -2.69
N VAL A 83 12.33 3.73 -2.04
CA VAL A 83 12.44 3.61 -0.57
C VAL A 83 11.67 4.69 0.19
N GLU A 84 11.53 5.90 -0.36
CA GLU A 84 10.81 7.01 0.25
C GLU A 84 9.33 6.70 0.49
N ASP A 85 8.74 5.81 -0.32
CA ASP A 85 7.34 5.40 -0.20
C ASP A 85 7.08 4.54 1.05
N CYS A 86 8.12 4.08 1.76
CA CYS A 86 7.96 3.38 3.04
C CYS A 86 7.20 4.23 4.07
N MET A 87 7.32 5.56 3.98
CA MET A 87 6.58 6.49 4.84
C MET A 87 5.09 6.49 4.53
N ARG A 88 4.69 6.29 3.28
CA ARG A 88 3.26 6.18 2.91
C ARG A 88 2.63 4.90 3.44
N VAL A 89 3.38 3.80 3.40
CA VAL A 89 2.96 2.53 4.00
C VAL A 89 2.86 2.67 5.53
N TRP A 90 3.83 3.33 6.16
CA TRP A 90 3.79 3.62 7.60
C TRP A 90 2.56 4.46 7.99
N GLU A 91 2.28 5.53 7.24
CA GLU A 91 1.11 6.37 7.44
C GLU A 91 -0.19 5.56 7.34
N ALA A 92 -0.31 4.67 6.35
CA ALA A 92 -1.47 3.80 6.18
C ALA A 92 -1.65 2.83 7.35
N LYS A 93 -0.56 2.23 7.85
CA LYS A 93 -0.58 1.40 9.06
C LYS A 93 -0.98 2.17 10.32
N ARG A 94 -0.81 3.49 10.35
CA ARG A 94 -1.05 4.32 11.53
C ARG A 94 -2.39 5.06 11.51
N ILE A 95 -3.27 4.78 10.55
CA ILE A 95 -4.58 5.46 10.43
C ILE A 95 -5.42 5.26 11.70
N ASP A 96 -5.57 4.02 12.15
CA ASP A 96 -6.37 3.63 13.30
C ASP A 96 -5.79 2.36 13.98
N PHE A 97 -6.49 1.85 15.00
CA PHE A 97 -6.04 0.65 15.71
C PHE A 97 -6.07 -0.60 14.82
N ASP A 98 -7.10 -0.76 13.99
CA ASP A 98 -7.30 -1.95 13.17
C ASP A 98 -6.22 -2.03 12.09
N THR A 99 -5.99 -0.94 11.37
CA THR A 99 -4.91 -0.80 10.37
C THR A 99 -3.53 -1.00 10.99
N TYR A 100 -3.32 -0.56 12.24
CA TYR A 100 -2.07 -0.82 12.95
C TYR A 100 -1.83 -2.31 13.18
N CYS A 101 -2.88 -3.09 13.42
CA CYS A 101 -2.79 -4.52 13.58
C CYS A 101 -2.78 -5.27 12.24
N TYR A 102 -3.54 -4.78 11.27
CA TYR A 102 -3.87 -5.50 10.04
C TYR A 102 -2.89 -5.22 8.89
N VAL A 103 -2.47 -3.96 8.69
CA VAL A 103 -1.47 -3.63 7.67
C VAL A 103 -0.13 -4.23 8.06
N ASP A 104 0.32 -5.20 7.29
CA ASP A 104 1.51 -5.97 7.59
C ASP A 104 2.77 -5.09 7.69
N GLY A 105 3.59 -5.33 8.72
CA GLY A 105 4.88 -4.68 8.86
C GLY A 105 5.83 -5.00 7.69
N GLN A 106 5.70 -6.17 7.06
CA GLN A 106 6.51 -6.58 5.90
C GLN A 106 6.28 -5.70 4.66
N LEU A 107 5.18 -4.94 4.62
CA LEU A 107 4.91 -4.01 3.53
C LEU A 107 5.76 -2.74 3.64
N ILE A 108 6.27 -2.38 4.82
CA ILE A 108 7.04 -1.14 5.01
C ILE A 108 8.42 -1.23 4.36
N PRO A 109 9.26 -2.25 4.62
CA PRO A 109 10.61 -2.31 4.08
C PRO A 109 10.66 -3.00 2.69
N PHE A 110 9.77 -2.61 1.77
CA PHE A 110 9.66 -3.24 0.44
C PHE A 110 10.91 -3.11 -0.42
N ALA A 111 11.75 -2.09 -0.17
CA ALA A 111 13.05 -1.89 -0.81
C ALA A 111 14.18 -2.68 -0.12
N GLY A 112 13.83 -3.52 0.86
CA GLY A 112 14.76 -4.21 1.73
C GLY A 112 14.94 -3.47 3.06
N ILE A 113 15.10 -4.26 4.14
CA ILE A 113 15.15 -3.74 5.52
C ILE A 113 16.33 -2.80 5.76
N GLN A 114 17.52 -3.13 5.24
CA GLN A 114 18.72 -2.32 5.45
C GLN A 114 18.63 -0.97 4.75
N GLU A 115 18.15 -0.96 3.50
CA GLU A 115 17.94 0.26 2.72
C GLU A 115 16.88 1.15 3.37
N THR A 116 15.76 0.56 3.82
CA THR A 116 14.67 1.28 4.48
C THR A 116 15.13 1.91 5.81
N ILE A 117 15.87 1.17 6.64
CA ILE A 117 16.45 1.70 7.89
C ILE A 117 17.44 2.83 7.61
N ALA A 118 18.29 2.67 6.59
CA ALA A 118 19.25 3.70 6.20
C ALA A 118 18.52 4.99 5.78
N TYR A 119 17.48 4.87 4.96
CA TYR A 119 16.63 5.99 4.57
C TYR A 119 15.98 6.67 5.80
N LEU A 120 15.33 5.91 6.69
CA LEU A 120 14.65 6.47 7.86
C LEU A 120 15.60 7.21 8.80
N LYS A 121 16.85 6.76 8.94
CA LYS A 121 17.89 7.44 9.73
C LYS A 121 18.29 8.82 9.17
N THR A 122 18.02 9.09 7.90
CA THR A 122 18.24 10.42 7.30
C THR A 122 17.09 11.39 7.54
N GLN A 123 15.93 10.89 7.98
CA GLN A 123 14.73 11.70 8.20
C GLN A 123 14.70 12.27 9.62
N THR A 124 14.23 13.52 9.76
CA THR A 124 14.19 14.22 11.07
C THR A 124 12.80 14.24 11.70
N GLY A 125 11.79 13.63 11.08
CA GLY A 125 10.42 13.64 11.55
C GLY A 125 10.13 12.61 12.65
N GLU A 126 9.25 12.94 13.59
CA GLU A 126 8.84 12.02 14.66
C GLU A 126 8.30 10.69 14.11
N GLU A 127 7.48 10.75 13.06
CA GLU A 127 6.93 9.55 12.43
C GLU A 127 8.00 8.66 11.80
N ALA A 128 9.09 9.23 11.26
CA ALA A 128 10.20 8.43 10.77
C ALA A 128 10.94 7.73 11.91
N GLY A 129 11.09 8.39 13.06
CA GLY A 129 11.63 7.76 14.27
C GLY A 129 10.77 6.61 14.79
N ARG A 130 9.44 6.76 14.76
CA ARG A 130 8.50 5.70 15.13
C ARG A 130 8.54 4.52 14.16
N ALA A 131 8.57 4.79 12.85
CA ALA A 131 8.72 3.77 11.82
C ALA A 131 10.05 3.02 11.99
N LEU A 132 11.15 3.74 12.25
CA LEU A 132 12.47 3.14 12.50
C LEU A 132 12.43 2.22 13.72
N GLN A 133 11.90 2.69 14.85
CA GLN A 133 11.77 1.88 16.07
C GLN A 133 10.94 0.62 15.83
N TYR A 134 9.85 0.73 15.05
CA TYR A 134 9.02 -0.41 14.69
C TYR A 134 9.80 -1.44 13.87
N LEU A 135 10.54 -1.00 12.85
CA LEU A 135 11.35 -1.87 12.00
C LEU A 135 12.54 -2.50 12.74
N GLU A 136 13.18 -1.81 13.68
CA GLU A 136 14.29 -2.38 14.47
C GLU A 136 13.84 -3.50 15.41
N GLY A 137 12.53 -3.60 15.71
CA GLY A 137 11.95 -4.64 16.56
C GLY A 137 11.28 -5.80 15.81
N GLY A 138 11.23 -5.77 14.47
CA GLY A 138 10.52 -6.75 13.64
C GLY A 138 11.41 -7.84 13.05
N ASP A 139 10.77 -8.85 12.46
CA ASP A 139 11.40 -9.92 11.66
C ASP A 139 11.02 -9.75 10.18
N TYR A 140 12.04 -9.72 9.31
CA TYR A 140 11.91 -9.41 7.89
C TYR A 140 12.72 -10.35 6.99
N ASP A 141 13.09 -11.54 7.48
CA ASP A 141 13.97 -12.45 6.74
C ASP A 141 13.31 -13.01 5.45
N ASN A 142 11.98 -12.94 5.33
CA ASN A 142 11.21 -13.51 4.22
C ASN A 142 10.60 -12.46 3.26
N LEU A 143 11.16 -11.25 3.17
CA LEU A 143 10.64 -10.19 2.30
C LEU A 143 10.60 -10.58 0.81
N ASP A 144 11.60 -11.32 0.32
CA ASP A 144 11.64 -11.76 -1.08
C ASP A 144 10.47 -12.69 -1.42
N THR A 145 10.14 -13.61 -0.52
CA THR A 145 8.97 -14.50 -0.66
C THR A 145 7.67 -13.69 -0.60
N TYR A 146 7.61 -12.69 0.28
CA TYR A 146 6.42 -11.83 0.45
C TYR A 146 6.02 -11.12 -0.85
N TYR A 147 7.00 -10.65 -1.63
CA TYR A 147 6.76 -9.97 -2.91
C TYR A 147 6.77 -10.90 -4.14
N GLY A 148 7.08 -12.18 -3.95
CA GLY A 148 7.19 -13.19 -5.02
C GLY A 148 5.89 -13.94 -5.37
N GLU A 149 4.90 -13.93 -4.47
CA GLU A 149 3.62 -14.64 -4.64
C GLU A 149 2.42 -13.68 -4.63
N ILE A 150 1.23 -14.18 -4.98
CA ILE A 150 -0.02 -13.44 -4.76
C ILE A 150 -0.25 -13.41 -3.23
N PRO A 151 -0.32 -12.23 -2.60
CA PRO A 151 -0.46 -12.15 -1.15
C PRO A 151 -1.78 -12.75 -0.65
N TRP A 152 -1.74 -13.36 0.54
CA TRP A 152 -2.88 -14.03 1.16
C TRP A 152 -4.10 -13.12 1.36
N PHE A 153 -3.86 -11.82 1.59
CA PHE A 153 -4.92 -10.84 1.85
C PHE A 153 -5.74 -10.45 0.62
N VAL A 154 -5.28 -10.80 -0.58
CA VAL A 154 -6.00 -10.51 -1.82
C VAL A 154 -7.29 -11.31 -1.92
N ASN A 155 -7.31 -12.51 -1.34
CA ASN A 155 -8.45 -13.43 -1.36
C ASN A 155 -9.45 -13.21 -0.21
N GLN A 156 -9.28 -12.14 0.58
CA GLN A 156 -10.14 -11.81 1.71
C GLN A 156 -11.23 -10.81 1.33
#